data_AF-A0A174PQA1-F1
#
_entry.id   AF-A0A174PQA1-F1
#
_cell.length_a   1.000
_cell.length_b   1.000
_cell.length_c   1.000
_cell.angle_alpha   90.00
_cell.angle_beta   90.00
_cell.angle_gamma   90.00
#
_symmetry.space_group_name_H-M   'P 1'
#
loop_
_entity.id
_entity.type
_entity.pdbx_description
1 polymer ?
#
loop_
_entity_poly.entity_id
_entity_poly.type
_entity_poly.pdbx_seq_one_letter_code
_entity_poly.pdbx_strand_id
1 'polypeptide(L)'
;MRPESREDDRGRKSEEVSDISHEEVSFEEQYREVAISCFRYLGFTSFEQVDRLTIAQYEIMMEALRYRIVDDEYRAHRQAFLNFAAQAQKKSGKKTVPVYKRFRNFFDYEKELKNVKEKKHKKSDPRFVGISKLLKKGGRTDGRIL
;
A
#
# COMPACT_ATOMS: atom_id res chain seq x y z
N MET A 1 -61.62 21.04 12.59
CA MET A 1 -60.94 19.74 12.44
C MET A 1 -59.72 19.93 11.54
N ARG A 2 -58.53 19.56 12.03
CA ARG A 2 -57.22 19.46 11.32
C ARG A 2 -57.25 18.29 10.29
N PRO A 3 -56.24 18.02 9.41
CA PRO A 3 -54.90 18.63 9.23
C PRO A 3 -54.33 18.77 7.78
N GLU A 4 -53.17 19.44 7.70
CA GLU A 4 -51.94 19.25 6.88
C GLU A 4 -51.94 18.60 5.47
N SER A 5 -51.27 19.30 4.54
CA SER A 5 -50.29 18.72 3.58
C SER A 5 -49.34 19.86 3.17
N ARG A 6 -48.18 20.02 3.84
CA ARG A 6 -46.85 19.52 3.43
C ARG A 6 -46.56 19.75 1.94
N GLU A 7 -46.05 20.94 1.64
CA GLU A 7 -45.24 21.17 0.45
C GLU A 7 -43.84 20.61 0.72
N ASP A 8 -43.60 19.39 0.24
CA ASP A 8 -42.28 18.90 -0.07
C ASP A 8 -42.22 18.76 -1.59
N ASP A 9 -41.14 19.24 -2.20
CA ASP A 9 -40.22 18.39 -2.97
C ASP A 9 -39.60 19.08 -4.20
N ARG A 10 -38.29 18.89 -4.29
CA ARG A 10 -37.41 18.99 -5.46
C ARG A 10 -37.08 20.37 -6.01
N GLY A 11 -36.32 21.11 -5.20
CA GLY A 11 -35.19 21.88 -5.72
C GLY A 11 -34.27 20.96 -6.55
N ARG A 12 -34.34 21.09 -7.87
CA ARG A 12 -33.42 20.45 -8.82
C ARG A 12 -32.05 21.15 -8.69
N LYS A 13 -31.25 20.69 -7.73
CA LYS A 13 -29.83 21.02 -7.66
C LYS A 13 -29.19 20.40 -8.90
N SER A 14 -28.90 21.23 -9.88
CA SER A 14 -27.98 20.91 -10.97
C SER A 14 -26.69 20.40 -10.35
N GLU A 15 -26.41 19.12 -10.57
CA GLU A 15 -25.11 18.53 -10.31
C GLU A 15 -24.09 19.32 -11.14
N GLU A 16 -23.34 20.19 -10.47
CA GLU A 16 -22.04 20.61 -10.96
C GLU A 16 -21.21 19.33 -11.13
N VAL A 17 -21.14 18.87 -12.38
CA VAL A 17 -20.11 17.96 -12.82
C VAL A 17 -18.81 18.72 -12.60
N SER A 18 -18.22 18.52 -11.43
CA SER A 18 -16.86 18.95 -11.15
C SER A 18 -15.98 18.27 -12.20
N ASP A 19 -15.55 19.07 -13.17
CA ASP A 19 -14.42 18.74 -14.02
C ASP A 19 -13.29 18.37 -13.06
N ILE A 20 -13.03 17.07 -12.96
CA ILE A 20 -11.80 16.57 -12.35
C ILE A 20 -10.72 16.98 -13.35
N SER A 21 -10.22 18.20 -13.20
CA SER A 21 -8.96 18.63 -13.79
C SER A 21 -7.93 17.63 -13.30
N HIS A 22 -7.58 16.69 -14.17
CA HIS A 22 -6.47 15.78 -13.97
C HIS A 22 -5.21 16.64 -13.96
N GLU A 23 -4.88 17.23 -12.81
CA GLU A 23 -3.63 17.96 -12.61
C GLU A 23 -2.48 17.02 -12.96
N GLU A 24 -1.75 17.40 -14.00
CA GLU A 24 -0.57 16.69 -14.41
C GLU A 24 0.50 16.91 -13.34
N VAL A 25 0.67 15.91 -12.47
CA VAL A 25 1.80 15.85 -11.52
C VAL A 25 3.09 16.11 -12.30
N SER A 26 3.84 17.13 -11.90
CA SER A 26 4.99 17.60 -12.65
C SER A 26 6.08 16.53 -12.67
N PHE A 27 6.94 16.54 -13.71
CA PHE A 27 8.08 15.63 -13.77
C PHE A 27 8.96 15.73 -12.52
N GLU A 28 9.14 16.94 -11.99
CA GLU A 28 9.92 17.19 -10.77
C GLU A 28 9.33 16.49 -9.55
N GLU A 29 8.00 16.51 -9.40
CA GLU A 29 7.30 15.80 -8.32
C GLU A 29 7.47 14.28 -8.45
N GLN A 30 7.37 13.75 -9.66
CA GLN A 30 7.55 12.32 -9.94
C GLN A 30 8.98 11.86 -9.63
N TYR A 31 9.97 12.61 -10.12
CA TYR A 31 11.38 12.36 -9.85
C TYR A 31 11.67 12.40 -8.35
N ARG A 32 11.13 13.39 -7.64
CA ARG A 32 11.28 13.52 -6.18
C ARG A 32 10.75 12.29 -5.44
N GLU A 33 9.61 11.75 -5.82
CA GLU A 33 9.05 10.54 -5.20
C GLU A 33 9.91 9.29 -5.44
N VAL A 34 10.42 9.14 -6.68
CA VAL A 34 11.33 8.06 -7.04
C VAL A 34 12.62 8.15 -6.22
N ALA A 35 13.23 9.34 -6.17
CA ALA A 35 14.46 9.59 -5.44
C ALA A 35 14.30 9.26 -3.94
N ILE A 36 13.22 9.76 -3.30
CA ILE A 36 12.92 9.46 -1.89
C ILE A 36 12.82 7.96 -1.66
N SER A 37 12.13 7.24 -2.54
CA SER A 37 11.96 5.79 -2.42
C SER A 37 13.28 5.05 -2.58
N CYS A 38 14.10 5.48 -3.53
CA CYS A 38 15.43 4.92 -3.77
C CYS A 38 16.34 5.08 -2.54
N PHE A 39 16.44 6.29 -2.00
CA PHE A 39 17.26 6.57 -0.82
C PHE A 39 16.74 5.86 0.43
N ARG A 40 15.42 5.88 0.64
CA ARG A 40 14.83 5.35 1.87
C ARG A 40 14.81 3.83 1.92
N TYR A 41 14.54 3.17 0.80
CA TYR A 41 14.20 1.75 0.81
C TYR A 41 15.12 0.87 -0.04
N LEU A 42 15.70 1.41 -1.11
CA LEU A 42 16.48 0.66 -2.09
C LEU A 42 17.99 0.75 -1.86
N GLY A 43 18.43 1.49 -0.84
CA GLY A 43 19.83 1.59 -0.44
C GLY A 43 20.66 2.48 -1.36
N PHE A 44 20.02 3.35 -2.14
CA PHE A 44 20.74 4.30 -2.97
C PHE A 44 21.37 5.37 -2.06
N THR A 45 22.48 5.94 -2.51
CA THR A 45 23.26 6.93 -1.74
C THR A 45 23.61 8.17 -2.56
N SER A 46 23.29 8.20 -3.85
CA SER A 46 23.48 9.38 -4.72
C SER A 46 22.36 9.54 -5.76
N PHE A 47 22.17 10.77 -6.24
CA PHE A 47 21.24 11.07 -7.34
C PHE A 47 21.68 10.45 -8.66
N GLU A 48 22.99 10.32 -8.91
CA GLU A 48 23.50 9.65 -10.11
C GLU A 48 22.99 8.19 -10.23
N GLN A 49 22.83 7.48 -9.10
CA GLN A 49 22.22 6.15 -9.12
C GLN A 49 20.74 6.21 -9.51
N VAL A 50 20.01 7.24 -9.06
CA VAL A 50 18.60 7.47 -9.39
C VAL A 50 18.45 7.81 -10.88
N ASP A 51 19.30 8.69 -11.41
CA ASP A 51 19.25 9.17 -12.81
C ASP A 51 19.48 8.04 -13.82
N ARG A 52 20.21 7.00 -13.43
CA ARG A 52 20.48 5.83 -14.27
C ARG A 52 19.31 4.84 -14.33
N LEU A 53 18.28 5.01 -13.51
CA LEU A 53 17.14 4.11 -13.48
C LEU A 53 16.17 4.34 -14.64
N THR A 54 15.77 3.25 -15.27
CA THR A 54 14.57 3.25 -16.12
C THR A 54 13.32 3.03 -15.26
N ILE A 55 12.16 3.49 -15.76
CA ILE A 55 10.87 3.26 -15.11
C ILE A 55 10.66 1.75 -14.85
N ALA A 56 10.97 0.89 -15.82
CA ALA A 56 10.83 -0.55 -15.69
C ALA A 56 11.75 -1.16 -14.60
N GLN A 57 12.99 -0.69 -14.49
CA GLN A 57 13.90 -1.12 -13.42
C GLN A 57 13.34 -0.72 -12.05
N TYR A 58 12.90 0.53 -11.93
CA TYR A 58 12.28 1.03 -10.71
C TYR A 58 11.02 0.24 -10.33
N GLU A 59 10.16 -0.10 -11.28
CA GLU A 59 8.98 -0.93 -11.04
C GLU A 59 9.32 -2.31 -10.45
N ILE A 60 10.32 -2.99 -11.02
CA ILE A 60 10.81 -4.27 -10.52
C ILE A 60 11.36 -4.12 -9.11
N MET A 61 12.14 -3.08 -8.85
CA MET A 61 12.69 -2.81 -7.51
C MET A 61 11.58 -2.54 -6.49
N MET A 62 10.54 -1.79 -6.87
CA MET A 62 9.38 -1.56 -6.01
C MET A 62 8.57 -2.83 -5.79
N GLU A 63 8.51 -3.74 -6.76
CA GLU A 63 7.92 -5.07 -6.58
C GLU A 63 8.72 -5.92 -5.60
N ALA A 64 10.04 -5.98 -5.76
CA ALA A 64 10.93 -6.67 -4.82
C ALA A 64 10.82 -6.09 -3.40
N LEU A 65 10.72 -4.77 -3.26
CA LEU A 65 10.52 -4.09 -1.97
C LEU A 65 9.21 -4.53 -1.30
N ARG A 66 8.12 -4.69 -2.05
CA ARG A 66 6.84 -5.18 -1.50
C ARG A 66 6.97 -6.60 -0.96
N TYR A 67 7.71 -7.47 -1.64
CA TYR A 67 8.02 -8.81 -1.11
C TYR A 67 8.85 -8.74 0.18
N ARG A 68 9.90 -7.91 0.20
CA ARG A 68 10.73 -7.72 1.40
C ARG A 68 9.91 -7.26 2.61
N ILE A 69 8.94 -6.36 2.40
CA ILE A 69 8.04 -5.91 3.47
C ILE A 69 7.22 -7.07 4.03
N VAL A 70 6.70 -7.97 3.19
CA VAL A 70 5.97 -9.17 3.65
C VAL A 70 6.89 -10.09 4.47
N ASP A 71 8.16 -10.23 4.07
CA ASP A 71 9.14 -11.00 4.83
C ASP A 71 9.42 -10.39 6.21
N ASP A 72 9.52 -9.07 6.28
CA ASP A 72 9.74 -8.34 7.54
C ASP A 72 8.51 -8.42 8.46
N GLU A 73 7.31 -8.28 7.90
CA GLU A 73 6.04 -8.50 8.61
C GLU A 73 5.96 -9.93 9.14
N TYR A 74 6.33 -10.94 8.35
CA TYR A 74 6.40 -12.33 8.80
C TYR A 74 7.31 -12.48 10.04
N ARG A 75 8.52 -11.90 9.99
CA ARG A 75 9.48 -11.96 11.11
C ARG A 75 8.91 -11.30 12.36
N ALA A 76 8.35 -10.10 12.22
CA ALA A 76 7.75 -9.35 13.33
C ALA A 76 6.57 -10.11 13.95
N HIS A 77 5.67 -10.64 13.12
CA HIS A 77 4.54 -11.44 13.58
C HIS A 77 5.00 -12.73 14.24
N ARG A 78 6.03 -13.40 13.69
CA ARG A 78 6.58 -14.62 14.26
C ARG A 78 7.14 -14.36 15.65
N GLN A 79 7.87 -13.27 15.82
CA GLN A 79 8.38 -12.87 17.12
C GLN A 79 7.24 -12.58 18.11
N ALA A 80 6.22 -11.83 17.70
CA ALA A 80 5.05 -11.55 18.55
C ALA A 80 4.31 -12.82 18.98
N PHE A 81 4.14 -13.77 18.06
CA PHE A 81 3.53 -15.06 18.34
C PHE A 81 4.33 -15.89 19.36
N LEU A 82 5.66 -15.92 19.23
CA LEU A 82 6.53 -16.61 20.18
C LEU A 82 6.52 -15.94 21.56
N ASN A 83 6.54 -14.61 21.61
CA ASN A 83 6.42 -13.86 22.86
C ASN A 83 5.10 -14.19 23.58
N PHE A 84 4.00 -14.24 22.85
CA PHE A 84 2.69 -14.61 23.39
C PHE A 84 2.65 -16.07 23.87
N ALA A 85 3.18 -17.00 23.07
CA ALA A 85 3.25 -18.42 23.43
C ALA A 85 4.07 -18.65 24.71
N ALA A 86 5.20 -17.95 24.87
CA ALA A 86 6.02 -18.00 26.07
C ALA A 86 5.28 -17.46 27.31
N GLN A 87 4.48 -16.40 27.17
CA GLN A 87 3.66 -15.86 28.26
C GLN A 87 2.49 -16.78 28.64
N ALA A 88 1.82 -17.39 27.65
CA ALA A 88 0.66 -18.25 27.85
C ALA A 88 0.98 -19.55 28.63
N GLN A 89 2.24 -19.98 28.65
CA GLN A 89 2.68 -21.16 29.41
C GLN A 89 2.66 -20.95 30.93
N LYS A 90 2.63 -19.71 31.43
CA LYS A 90 2.47 -19.43 32.88
C LYS A 90 0.99 -19.29 33.25
N LYS A 91 0.33 -20.41 33.58
CA LYS A 91 -0.65 -20.52 34.70
C LYS A 91 -1.08 -21.98 34.93
N SER A 92 -0.87 -22.45 36.15
CA SER A 92 -1.43 -23.70 36.69
C SER A 92 -2.81 -23.42 37.29
N GLY A 93 -3.87 -23.98 36.72
CA GLY A 93 -5.27 -23.73 37.11
C GLY A 93 -6.24 -23.64 35.92
N LYS A 94 -7.41 -23.01 36.07
CA LYS A 94 -8.41 -22.84 34.98
C LYS A 94 -7.75 -22.17 33.76
N LYS A 95 -7.48 -22.99 32.76
CA LYS A 95 -6.44 -22.83 31.73
C LYS A 95 -6.63 -21.60 30.85
N THR A 96 -5.59 -20.79 30.72
CA THR A 96 -5.47 -19.79 29.64
C THR A 96 -5.01 -20.48 28.36
N VAL A 97 -5.89 -20.55 27.37
CA VAL A 97 -5.57 -21.11 26.05
C VAL A 97 -5.25 -19.97 25.08
N PRO A 98 -4.15 -20.04 24.31
CA PRO A 98 -3.84 -19.03 23.31
C PRO A 98 -4.93 -18.96 22.23
N VAL A 99 -5.35 -17.73 21.87
CA VAL A 99 -6.37 -17.47 20.82
C VAL A 99 -5.93 -18.07 19.48
N TYR A 100 -4.64 -17.94 19.15
CA TYR A 100 -4.04 -18.55 17.96
C TYR A 100 -3.24 -19.79 18.35
N LYS A 101 -3.72 -20.97 17.95
CA LYS A 101 -3.04 -22.25 18.20
C LYS A 101 -1.86 -22.50 17.26
N ARG A 102 -1.87 -21.89 16.07
CA ARG A 102 -0.86 -22.04 15.03
C ARG A 102 -0.49 -20.66 14.50
N PHE A 103 0.78 -20.46 14.19
CA PHE A 103 1.27 -19.19 13.65
C PHE A 103 0.55 -18.78 12.37
N ARG A 104 0.24 -19.74 11.48
CA ARG A 104 -0.48 -19.46 10.22
C ARG A 104 -1.85 -18.80 10.44
N ASN A 105 -2.51 -19.06 11.57
CA ASN A 105 -3.79 -18.43 11.90
C ASN A 105 -3.61 -16.97 12.37
N PHE A 106 -2.40 -16.62 12.82
CA PHE A 106 -2.00 -15.27 13.21
C PHE A 106 -1.51 -14.45 12.01
N PHE A 107 -0.74 -15.07 11.11
CA PHE A 107 -0.26 -14.46 9.88
C PHE A 107 -0.10 -15.52 8.77
N ASP A 108 -0.81 -15.36 7.65
CA ASP A 108 -0.71 -16.25 6.48
C ASP A 108 0.21 -15.65 5.42
N TYR A 109 1.48 -16.04 5.48
CA TYR A 109 2.54 -15.56 4.59
C TYR A 109 2.25 -15.81 3.11
N GLU A 110 1.79 -17.02 2.77
CA GLU A 110 1.51 -17.40 1.38
C GLU A 110 0.38 -16.56 0.80
N LYS A 111 -0.64 -16.26 1.62
CA LYS A 111 -1.70 -15.35 1.24
C LYS A 111 -1.16 -13.94 0.99
N GLU A 112 -0.25 -13.42 1.82
CA GLU A 112 0.31 -12.09 1.61
C GLU A 112 1.25 -12.01 0.40
N LEU A 113 2.06 -13.05 0.12
CA LEU A 113 2.83 -13.13 -1.13
C LEU A 113 1.92 -13.13 -2.35
N LYS A 114 0.83 -13.89 -2.31
CA LYS A 114 -0.19 -13.91 -3.37
C LYS A 114 -0.84 -12.54 -3.53
N ASN A 115 -1.13 -11.84 -2.43
CA ASN A 115 -1.64 -10.47 -2.46
C ASN A 115 -0.66 -9.51 -3.15
N VAL A 116 0.66 -9.61 -2.91
CA VAL A 116 1.65 -8.77 -3.61
C VAL A 116 1.63 -9.03 -5.12
N LYS A 117 1.57 -10.30 -5.51
CA LYS A 117 1.51 -10.72 -6.93
C LYS A 117 0.23 -10.25 -7.62
N GLU A 118 -0.93 -10.34 -6.94
CA GLU A 118 -2.24 -9.97 -7.48
C GLU A 118 -2.52 -8.46 -7.44
N LYS A 119 -1.92 -7.72 -6.49
CA LYS A 119 -2.09 -6.26 -6.35
C LYS A 119 -1.40 -5.43 -7.43
N LYS A 120 -0.84 -6.02 -8.49
CA LYS A 120 -0.49 -5.27 -9.72
C LYS A 120 -1.66 -4.43 -10.26
N HIS A 121 -2.91 -4.74 -9.89
CA HIS A 121 -4.11 -4.07 -10.39
C HIS A 121 -5.07 -3.45 -9.34
N LYS A 122 -4.77 -3.43 -8.03
CA LYS A 122 -5.65 -2.84 -6.99
C LYS A 122 -4.92 -1.84 -6.10
N LYS A 123 -5.69 -0.99 -5.39
CA LYS A 123 -5.23 0.19 -4.59
C LYS A 123 -3.86 -0.05 -3.94
N SER A 124 -2.96 0.88 -4.21
CA SER A 124 -1.59 0.91 -3.74
C SER A 124 -1.48 0.90 -2.23
N ASP A 125 -0.46 0.21 -1.70
CA ASP A 125 -0.07 0.35 -0.28
C ASP A 125 0.03 1.86 0.05
N PRO A 126 -0.54 2.33 1.17
CA PRO A 126 -0.44 3.72 1.63
C PRO A 126 0.99 4.27 1.57
N ARG A 127 1.99 3.43 1.84
CA ARG A 127 3.42 3.76 1.78
C ARG A 127 3.91 4.13 0.37
N PHE A 128 3.19 3.70 -0.66
CA PHE A 128 3.55 3.81 -2.07
C PHE A 128 2.44 4.47 -2.93
N VAL A 129 1.55 5.27 -2.33
CA VAL A 129 0.40 5.89 -3.03
C VAL A 129 0.84 6.85 -4.13
N GLY A 130 1.84 7.71 -3.86
CA GLY A 130 2.38 8.63 -4.88
C GLY A 130 2.93 7.86 -6.08
N ILE A 131 3.80 6.89 -5.78
CA ILE A 131 4.46 6.02 -6.77
C ILE A 131 3.43 5.28 -7.64
N SER A 132 2.33 4.82 -7.06
CA SER A 132 1.35 4.05 -7.82
C SER A 132 0.49 4.89 -8.75
N LYS A 133 0.40 6.21 -8.53
CA LYS A 133 -0.16 7.14 -9.51
C LYS A 133 0.80 7.31 -10.69
N LEU A 134 2.11 7.39 -10.41
CA LEU A 134 3.16 7.51 -11.41
C LEU A 134 3.22 6.30 -12.36
N LEU A 135 3.27 5.08 -11.80
CA LEU A 135 3.38 3.85 -12.61
C LEU A 135 2.16 3.61 -13.52
N LYS A 136 0.98 4.06 -13.11
CA LYS A 136 -0.24 3.96 -13.95
C LYS A 136 -0.24 4.94 -15.13
N LYS A 137 0.51 6.06 -15.05
CA LYS A 137 0.54 7.10 -16.09
C LYS A 137 1.66 6.85 -17.12
N GLY A 138 2.77 6.20 -16.73
CA GLY A 138 3.95 5.97 -17.57
C GLY A 138 3.85 4.88 -18.65
N GLY A 139 2.75 4.13 -18.73
CA GLY A 139 2.59 3.03 -19.70
C GLY A 139 2.42 3.44 -21.18
N ARG A 140 2.65 4.70 -21.55
CA ARG A 140 2.42 5.21 -22.92
C ARG A 140 3.58 5.99 -23.56
N THR A 141 4.71 6.17 -22.89
CA THR A 141 5.81 6.96 -23.45
C THR A 141 7.12 6.19 -23.42
N ASP A 142 7.71 6.03 -24.60
CA ASP A 142 8.99 5.39 -24.84
C ASP A 142 10.09 5.88 -23.88
N GLY A 143 10.56 4.96 -23.04
CA GLY A 143 11.99 4.66 -22.90
C GLY A 143 12.98 5.82 -22.75
N ARG A 144 12.89 6.60 -21.68
CA ARG A 144 14.00 7.06 -20.81
C ARG A 144 13.48 8.12 -19.85
N ILE A 145 13.93 8.07 -18.60
CA ILE A 145 13.86 9.22 -17.70
C ILE A 145 15.11 10.03 -18.06
N LEU A 146 15.03 10.82 -19.13
CA LEU A 146 16.01 11.86 -19.48
C LEU A 146 15.24 13.11 -19.91
#